data_AF-A0A365Y3A5-F1
#
_entry.id   AF-A0A365Y3A5-F1
#
_cell.length_a   1.000
_cell.length_b   1.000
_cell.length_c   1.000
_cell.angle_alpha   90.00
_cell.angle_beta   90.00
_cell.angle_gamma   90.00
#
_symmetry.space_group_name_H-M   'P 1'
#
loop_
_entity.id
_entity.type
_entity.pdbx_description
1 polymer ?
#
loop_
_entity_poly.entity_id
_entity_poly.type
_entity_poly.pdbx_seq_one_letter_code
_entity_poly.pdbx_strand_id
1 'polypeptide(L)'
;MGSAFTASAQQGVFIPAGGSVWLSGNSGVFSDLTNNGIFGSNPSTTLYFLSKKWTNGNGATLPDESADGRSGIGGKFLFSALNPLYGNMGQQTVFGSYSLASRQGTSFPNIELDNSAGLLLDDLSDLKIRNNLHFTNGYIFLNGWNLQVGENNPGTITGYNDRKFVVNGPGFAGGALYRTGINDAAAKVVFPVGTSTDNYSPAAILLSGATDMFSVRAYDSVYTVAAGGRAYRDSFVNRTWNITRTDNTGGEATVILQHMDKDELPGYAAARDSSYITRFTGGVWDQVPYIAALPKPGTLTTNGLADPATMHMRTFTGLGASEYFSKTVLVSKAKPAVFLLFEAYRIAPLMVQLDWTTSREVNNLLFEVERRYEREEVFTKIATVPTKALNGNSNVPLSYTLQDLNDYDGWTYYRIKAVSRSGKEVYSEIRAVPPFVQIDVFPNPNNGKFRVRIRGIRGPLFMQLRDTWSQLMRQYDIQQDNDLNVSDMPAGTYFMVIYHKETMKVAYTCKVIVVE
;
A
#
# COMPACT_ATOMS: atom_id res chain seq x y z
N MET A 1 21.71 -70.45 12.64
CA MET A 1 22.39 -69.32 11.96
C MET A 1 21.34 -68.29 11.62
N GLY A 2 21.46 -67.10 12.19
CA GLY A 2 20.51 -65.99 11.96
C GLY A 2 21.14 -64.73 12.52
N SER A 3 22.27 -64.33 11.94
CA SER A 3 22.94 -63.07 12.27
C SER A 3 22.08 -61.92 11.75
N ALA A 4 21.31 -61.32 12.65
CA ALA A 4 20.72 -60.01 12.44
C ALA A 4 21.86 -58.98 12.40
N PHE A 5 22.21 -58.51 11.22
CA PHE A 5 23.04 -57.32 11.08
C PHE A 5 22.20 -56.11 11.50
N THR A 6 22.44 -55.63 12.71
CA THR A 6 22.05 -54.29 13.12
C THR A 6 22.76 -53.30 12.20
N ALA A 7 22.01 -52.58 11.38
CA ALA A 7 22.51 -51.44 10.62
C ALA A 7 23.08 -50.41 11.62
N SER A 8 24.39 -50.23 11.64
CA SER A 8 25.02 -49.16 12.40
C SER A 8 24.58 -47.82 11.81
N ALA A 9 23.97 -46.97 12.61
CA ALA A 9 23.77 -45.56 12.27
C ALA A 9 25.11 -44.94 11.84
N GLN A 10 25.11 -44.16 10.77
CA GLN A 10 26.30 -43.48 10.26
C GLN A 10 26.90 -42.62 11.39
N GLN A 11 28.14 -42.89 11.78
CA GLN A 11 28.88 -42.03 12.70
C GLN A 11 29.10 -40.66 12.02
N GLY A 12 28.65 -39.59 12.68
CA GLY A 12 28.92 -38.22 12.24
C GLY A 12 30.42 -37.91 12.25
N VAL A 13 30.83 -36.85 11.55
CA VAL A 13 32.19 -36.32 11.65
C VAL A 13 32.33 -35.59 12.98
N PHE A 14 33.32 -35.96 13.79
CA PHE A 14 33.60 -35.31 15.07
C PHE A 14 35.04 -34.81 15.11
N ILE A 15 35.22 -33.51 15.31
CA ILE A 15 36.53 -32.89 15.57
C ILE A 15 36.60 -32.62 17.08
N PRO A 16 37.43 -33.36 17.84
CA PRO A 16 37.50 -33.20 19.29
C PRO A 16 38.16 -31.88 19.69
N ALA A 17 37.96 -31.46 20.94
CA ALA A 17 38.73 -30.36 21.52
C ALA A 17 40.24 -30.64 21.45
N GLY A 18 41.03 -29.65 21.04
CA GLY A 18 42.46 -29.80 20.74
C GLY A 18 42.77 -30.48 19.41
N GLY A 19 41.79 -31.08 18.74
CA GLY A 19 41.91 -31.59 17.38
C GLY A 19 41.93 -30.45 16.35
N SER A 20 42.61 -30.69 15.23
CA SER A 20 42.70 -29.74 14.12
C SER A 20 42.48 -30.44 12.78
N VAL A 21 41.62 -29.83 11.96
CA VAL A 21 41.39 -30.18 10.56
C VAL A 21 41.63 -28.92 9.74
N TRP A 22 42.30 -29.07 8.59
CA TRP A 22 42.59 -27.95 7.71
C TRP A 22 42.17 -28.26 6.27
N LEU A 23 41.33 -27.39 5.71
CA LEU A 23 40.89 -27.49 4.32
C LEU A 23 41.93 -26.85 3.39
N SER A 24 42.73 -27.69 2.73
CA SER A 24 43.72 -27.28 1.72
C SER A 24 43.24 -27.43 0.28
N GLY A 25 42.10 -28.11 0.06
CA GLY A 25 41.47 -28.32 -1.24
C GLY A 25 39.99 -28.63 -1.09
N ASN A 26 39.26 -28.69 -2.20
CA ASN A 26 37.81 -28.94 -2.20
C ASN A 26 37.49 -30.31 -1.57
N SER A 27 36.56 -30.34 -0.62
CA SER A 27 36.22 -31.57 0.12
C SER A 27 34.73 -31.63 0.43
N GLY A 28 34.17 -32.84 0.49
CA GLY A 28 32.75 -33.07 0.82
C GLY A 28 32.57 -33.77 2.16
N VAL A 29 31.55 -33.35 2.91
CA VAL A 29 31.11 -33.95 4.17
C VAL A 29 29.67 -34.43 3.99
N PHE A 30 29.47 -35.74 4.07
CA PHE A 30 28.19 -36.41 3.75
C PHE A 30 27.42 -36.89 5.00
N SER A 31 27.97 -36.69 6.20
CA SER A 31 27.33 -36.96 7.50
C SER A 31 27.27 -35.70 8.36
N ASP A 32 26.45 -35.73 9.40
CA ASP A 32 26.38 -34.62 10.37
C ASP A 32 27.76 -34.36 10.97
N LEU A 33 28.09 -33.09 11.20
CA LEU A 33 29.41 -32.66 11.65
C LEU A 33 29.29 -31.93 12.99
N THR A 34 30.14 -32.32 13.94
CA THR A 34 30.36 -31.60 15.18
C THR A 34 31.83 -31.19 15.29
N ASN A 35 32.09 -29.89 15.38
CA ASN A 35 33.42 -29.33 15.58
C ASN A 35 33.54 -28.79 17.00
N ASN A 36 34.37 -29.41 17.84
CA ASN A 36 34.75 -28.90 19.16
C ASN A 36 36.22 -28.41 19.19
N GLY A 37 36.93 -28.46 18.06
CA GLY A 37 38.33 -28.12 17.91
C GLY A 37 38.55 -27.01 16.88
N ILE A 38 39.52 -27.21 16.01
CA ILE A 38 39.88 -26.28 14.94
C ILE A 38 39.49 -26.89 13.60
N PHE A 39 38.69 -26.18 12.80
CA PHE A 39 38.46 -26.51 11.40
C PHE A 39 38.79 -25.29 10.53
N GLY A 40 40.07 -25.18 10.15
CA GLY A 40 40.55 -24.08 9.34
C GLY A 40 40.41 -24.29 7.83
N SER A 41 40.59 -23.24 7.05
CA SER A 41 40.47 -23.31 5.58
C SER A 41 41.31 -22.29 4.85
N ASN A 42 41.90 -22.70 3.72
CA ASN A 42 42.63 -21.83 2.80
C ASN A 42 41.67 -21.09 1.84
N PRO A 43 42.10 -19.96 1.26
CA PRO A 43 41.40 -19.30 0.16
C PRO A 43 41.15 -20.26 -1.01
N SER A 44 40.08 -20.00 -1.77
CA SER A 44 39.70 -20.78 -2.97
C SER A 44 39.36 -22.25 -2.73
N THR A 45 39.24 -22.68 -1.47
CA THR A 45 38.74 -24.01 -1.12
C THR A 45 37.23 -23.98 -0.87
N THR A 46 36.55 -25.07 -1.21
CA THR A 46 35.12 -25.26 -0.90
C THR A 46 34.92 -26.53 -0.08
N LEU A 47 34.31 -26.38 1.09
CA LEU A 47 33.73 -27.48 1.84
C LEU A 47 32.27 -27.65 1.41
N TYR A 48 31.93 -28.79 0.84
CA TYR A 48 30.56 -29.15 0.53
C TYR A 48 29.96 -29.85 1.75
N PHE A 49 29.16 -29.15 2.53
CA PHE A 49 28.39 -29.73 3.61
C PHE A 49 27.04 -30.22 3.08
N LEU A 50 26.93 -31.55 2.95
CA LEU A 50 25.83 -32.23 2.26
C LEU A 50 25.02 -33.11 3.23
N SER A 51 25.02 -32.79 4.53
CA SER A 51 24.24 -33.52 5.54
C SER A 51 23.27 -32.62 6.29
N LYS A 52 22.64 -33.10 7.37
CA LYS A 52 21.54 -32.38 8.03
C LYS A 52 22.00 -31.32 9.01
N LYS A 53 22.99 -31.62 9.86
CA LYS A 53 23.34 -30.81 11.01
C LYS A 53 24.82 -30.48 11.09
N TRP A 54 25.12 -29.19 11.13
CA TRP A 54 26.45 -28.66 11.49
C TRP A 54 26.41 -28.11 12.91
N THR A 55 27.31 -28.56 13.78
CA THR A 55 27.40 -28.09 15.17
C THR A 55 28.81 -27.59 15.48
N ASN A 56 28.94 -26.32 15.84
CA ASN A 56 30.14 -25.83 16.51
C ASN A 56 29.94 -25.95 18.03
N GLY A 57 30.84 -26.64 18.73
CA GLY A 57 30.85 -26.67 20.18
C GLY A 57 31.47 -25.41 20.78
N ASN A 58 31.37 -25.29 22.11
CA ASN A 58 31.99 -24.18 22.83
C ASN A 58 33.53 -24.23 22.66
N GLY A 59 34.12 -23.11 22.23
CA GLY A 59 35.55 -23.02 21.94
C GLY A 59 35.97 -23.50 20.55
N ALA A 60 35.03 -23.98 19.73
CA ALA A 60 35.32 -24.32 18.34
C ALA A 60 35.76 -23.10 17.54
N THR A 61 36.69 -23.30 16.62
CA THR A 61 37.17 -22.22 15.74
C THR A 61 37.17 -22.64 14.28
N LEU A 62 36.96 -21.66 13.42
CA LEU A 62 37.06 -21.77 11.96
C LEU A 62 38.08 -20.75 11.45
N PRO A 63 39.39 -20.96 11.71
CA PRO A 63 40.40 -19.99 11.30
C PRO A 63 40.56 -19.96 9.78
N ASP A 64 40.92 -18.79 9.27
CA ASP A 64 41.44 -18.63 7.91
C ASP A 64 42.98 -18.65 7.92
N GLU A 65 43.59 -18.43 6.76
CA GLU A 65 45.04 -18.51 6.54
C GLU A 65 45.86 -17.39 7.19
N SER A 66 45.21 -16.37 7.76
CA SER A 66 45.91 -15.25 8.39
C SER A 66 46.49 -15.62 9.76
N ALA A 67 47.44 -14.82 10.24
CA ALA A 67 48.11 -15.07 11.53
C ALA A 67 47.16 -14.97 12.74
N ASP A 68 46.11 -14.14 12.67
CA ASP A 68 45.07 -14.05 13.69
C ASP A 68 43.90 -15.03 13.44
N GLY A 69 43.94 -15.75 12.31
CA GLY A 69 42.93 -16.69 11.85
C GLY A 69 41.58 -16.05 11.51
N ARG A 70 41.51 -14.73 11.37
CA ARG A 70 40.23 -14.01 11.15
C ARG A 70 40.28 -12.94 10.06
N SER A 71 41.46 -12.40 9.78
CA SER A 71 41.66 -11.30 8.83
C SER A 71 41.92 -11.76 7.39
N GLY A 72 42.04 -13.07 7.17
CA GLY A 72 42.23 -13.68 5.86
C GLY A 72 40.94 -13.83 5.06
N ILE A 73 41.06 -14.41 3.87
CA ILE A 73 39.93 -14.69 2.98
C ILE A 73 39.19 -15.95 3.46
N GLY A 74 39.94 -16.99 3.83
CA GLY A 74 39.44 -18.31 4.20
C GLY A 74 38.72 -19.04 3.07
N GLY A 75 38.29 -20.27 3.36
CA GLY A 75 37.52 -21.09 2.43
C GLY A 75 36.04 -20.75 2.41
N LYS A 76 35.31 -21.44 1.53
CA LYS A 76 33.87 -21.35 1.37
C LYS A 76 33.18 -22.59 1.93
N PHE A 77 32.20 -22.38 2.80
CA PHE A 77 31.39 -23.46 3.36
C PHE A 77 30.05 -23.47 2.64
N LEU A 78 29.88 -24.42 1.73
CA LEU A 78 28.68 -24.58 0.92
C LEU A 78 27.70 -25.51 1.63
N PHE A 79 26.53 -24.99 1.96
CA PHE A 79 25.40 -25.75 2.50
C PHE A 79 24.46 -26.11 1.34
N SER A 80 24.36 -27.39 1.01
CA SER A 80 23.44 -27.87 -0.02
C SER A 80 22.68 -29.10 0.45
N ALA A 81 21.40 -29.15 0.06
CA ALA A 81 20.55 -30.30 0.32
C ALA A 81 20.86 -31.49 -0.60
N LEU A 82 21.59 -31.30 -1.70
CA LEU A 82 21.85 -32.39 -2.64
C LEU A 82 23.01 -33.26 -2.17
N ASN A 83 22.67 -34.36 -1.49
CA ASN A 83 23.63 -35.39 -1.14
C ASN A 83 23.67 -36.46 -2.26
N PRO A 84 24.84 -36.73 -2.88
CA PRO A 84 24.93 -37.72 -3.95
C PRO A 84 24.73 -39.16 -3.49
N LEU A 85 24.81 -39.44 -2.18
CA LEU A 85 24.60 -40.76 -1.59
C LEU A 85 23.16 -40.96 -1.12
N TYR A 86 22.52 -39.90 -0.60
CA TYR A 86 21.23 -40.00 0.10
C TYR A 86 20.12 -39.14 -0.52
N GLY A 87 20.39 -38.46 -1.63
CA GLY A 87 19.43 -37.59 -2.31
C GLY A 87 19.23 -36.26 -1.59
N ASN A 88 18.00 -35.74 -1.66
CA ASN A 88 17.67 -34.43 -1.09
C ASN A 88 17.53 -34.53 0.45
N MET A 89 18.48 -33.91 1.15
CA MET A 89 18.51 -33.81 2.59
C MET A 89 17.54 -32.78 3.16
N GLY A 90 16.76 -32.04 2.36
CA GLY A 90 15.82 -31.02 2.84
C GLY A 90 16.51 -29.90 3.64
N GLN A 91 15.78 -29.32 4.61
CA GLN A 91 16.30 -28.22 5.42
C GLN A 91 17.48 -28.68 6.27
N GLN A 92 18.54 -27.87 6.27
CA GLN A 92 19.75 -28.07 7.09
C GLN A 92 19.70 -27.19 8.33
N THR A 93 20.42 -27.59 9.38
CA THR A 93 20.50 -26.87 10.65
C THR A 93 21.96 -26.54 10.97
N VAL A 94 22.21 -25.34 11.48
CA VAL A 94 23.53 -24.91 11.94
C VAL A 94 23.45 -24.36 13.36
N PHE A 95 24.25 -24.93 14.26
CA PHE A 95 24.58 -24.33 15.54
C PHE A 95 25.92 -23.60 15.37
N GLY A 96 25.86 -22.27 15.30
CA GLY A 96 26.99 -21.39 14.99
C GLY A 96 28.02 -21.26 16.11
N SER A 97 27.61 -21.36 17.39
CA SER A 97 28.40 -21.07 18.59
C SER A 97 28.99 -19.65 18.64
N TYR A 98 28.31 -18.68 18.03
CA TYR A 98 28.62 -17.26 18.19
C TYR A 98 27.66 -16.62 19.20
N SER A 99 28.17 -15.64 19.96
CA SER A 99 27.36 -14.79 20.82
C SER A 99 27.58 -13.34 20.42
N LEU A 100 26.53 -12.73 19.88
CA LEU A 100 26.58 -11.33 19.48
C LEU A 100 26.75 -10.40 20.69
N ALA A 101 26.14 -10.75 21.83
CA ALA A 101 26.22 -9.96 23.06
C ALA A 101 27.65 -9.84 23.61
N SER A 102 28.44 -10.93 23.56
CA SER A 102 29.86 -10.90 23.96
C SER A 102 30.81 -10.62 22.80
N ARG A 103 30.31 -10.64 21.55
CA ARG A 103 31.09 -10.59 20.30
C ARG A 103 32.18 -11.66 20.23
N GLN A 104 31.92 -12.83 20.82
CA GLN A 104 32.85 -13.96 20.88
C GLN A 104 32.22 -15.23 20.31
N GLY A 105 33.07 -16.21 19.99
CA GLY A 105 32.68 -17.52 19.50
C GLY A 105 33.15 -17.80 18.08
N THR A 106 32.58 -18.83 17.47
CA THR A 106 32.98 -19.30 16.15
C THR A 106 32.41 -18.39 15.05
N SER A 107 33.16 -18.19 13.97
CA SER A 107 32.71 -17.41 12.82
C SER A 107 33.18 -18.07 11.53
N PHE A 108 32.28 -18.31 10.60
CA PHE A 108 32.64 -18.83 9.28
C PHE A 108 33.36 -17.74 8.46
N PRO A 109 34.40 -18.08 7.68
CA PRO A 109 34.99 -17.13 6.74
C PRO A 109 33.99 -16.74 5.65
N ASN A 110 33.46 -17.72 4.90
CA ASN A 110 32.45 -17.52 3.87
C ASN A 110 31.40 -18.64 3.91
N ILE A 111 30.15 -18.30 3.62
CA ILE A 111 29.07 -19.27 3.44
C ILE A 111 28.47 -19.10 2.05
N GLU A 112 28.24 -20.21 1.36
CA GLU A 112 27.33 -20.27 0.21
C GLU A 112 26.14 -21.16 0.55
N LEU A 113 24.93 -20.67 0.29
CA LEU A 113 23.71 -21.42 0.48
C LEU A 113 23.15 -21.85 -0.88
N ASP A 114 23.08 -23.15 -1.10
CA ASP A 114 22.40 -23.77 -2.25
C ASP A 114 21.42 -24.84 -1.75
N ASN A 115 20.43 -24.39 -0.99
CA ASN A 115 19.43 -25.27 -0.39
C ASN A 115 18.05 -24.60 -0.39
N SER A 116 17.17 -25.01 -1.29
CA SER A 116 15.80 -24.45 -1.40
C SER A 116 14.95 -24.63 -0.14
N ALA A 117 15.21 -25.64 0.68
CA ALA A 117 14.54 -25.84 1.97
C ALA A 117 15.15 -24.97 3.09
N GLY A 118 16.31 -24.37 2.83
CA GLY A 118 16.98 -23.38 3.65
C GLY A 118 17.92 -23.93 4.71
N LEU A 119 18.57 -22.99 5.40
CA LEU A 119 19.46 -23.21 6.53
C LEU A 119 18.83 -22.58 7.78
N LEU A 120 18.50 -23.42 8.76
CA LEU A 120 17.91 -23.01 10.03
C LEU A 120 19.01 -22.78 11.08
N LEU A 121 18.96 -21.65 11.77
CA LEU A 121 19.78 -21.46 12.98
C LEU A 121 19.20 -22.30 14.12
N ASP A 122 20.03 -23.16 14.69
CA ASP A 122 19.66 -24.00 15.84
C ASP A 122 19.48 -23.14 17.10
N ASP A 123 18.75 -23.67 18.08
CA ASP A 123 18.43 -22.93 19.29
C ASP A 123 19.69 -22.53 20.09
N LEU A 124 19.61 -21.36 20.72
CA LEU A 124 20.62 -20.77 21.61
C LEU A 124 21.93 -20.38 20.92
N SER A 125 21.94 -20.18 19.61
CA SER A 125 23.15 -19.83 18.88
C SER A 125 22.94 -18.76 17.81
N ASP A 126 23.68 -17.65 17.94
CA ASP A 126 23.87 -16.75 16.81
C ASP A 126 24.85 -17.37 15.79
N LEU A 127 24.82 -16.86 14.57
CA LEU A 127 25.74 -17.22 13.50
C LEU A 127 26.54 -15.99 13.06
N LYS A 128 27.85 -16.15 12.83
CA LYS A 128 28.69 -15.10 12.25
C LYS A 128 29.39 -15.58 10.99
N ILE A 129 29.42 -14.71 9.99
CA ILE A 129 30.13 -14.86 8.72
C ILE A 129 31.05 -13.64 8.56
N ARG A 130 32.35 -13.84 8.41
CA ARG A 130 33.33 -12.73 8.40
C ARG A 130 33.32 -11.97 7.07
N ASN A 131 33.33 -12.67 5.94
CA ASN A 131 33.66 -12.09 4.65
C ASN A 131 32.48 -12.05 3.67
N ASN A 132 32.01 -13.21 3.20
CA ASN A 132 30.94 -13.28 2.21
C ASN A 132 29.85 -14.30 2.57
N LEU A 133 28.60 -13.86 2.43
CA LEU A 133 27.42 -14.72 2.36
C LEU A 133 26.86 -14.70 0.93
N HIS A 134 26.92 -15.83 0.24
CA HIS A 134 26.36 -15.98 -1.10
C HIS A 134 25.09 -16.83 -1.10
N PHE A 135 24.03 -16.35 -1.74
CA PHE A 135 22.81 -17.12 -2.00
C PHE A 135 22.79 -17.64 -3.44
N THR A 136 23.08 -18.93 -3.59
CA THR A 136 22.80 -19.67 -4.83
C THR A 136 21.32 -20.05 -4.86
N ASN A 137 20.78 -20.54 -3.74
CA ASN A 137 19.37 -20.85 -3.59
C ASN A 137 18.94 -20.92 -2.10
N GLY A 138 17.69 -20.56 -1.82
CA GLY A 138 17.06 -20.76 -0.50
C GLY A 138 17.20 -19.61 0.49
N TYR A 139 16.91 -19.92 1.75
CA TYR A 139 16.73 -18.95 2.83
C TYR A 139 17.58 -19.30 4.05
N ILE A 140 18.05 -18.29 4.78
CA ILE A 140 18.57 -18.50 6.15
C ILE A 140 17.44 -18.14 7.13
N PHE A 141 16.95 -19.12 7.88
CA PHE A 141 15.91 -18.92 8.89
C PHE A 141 16.55 -18.64 10.24
N LEU A 142 16.29 -17.45 10.78
CA LEU A 142 16.91 -16.99 12.01
C LEU A 142 16.40 -17.70 13.26
N ASN A 143 15.18 -18.22 13.26
CA ASN A 143 14.59 -18.94 14.40
C ASN A 143 14.71 -18.21 15.76
N GLY A 144 14.60 -16.88 15.74
CA GLY A 144 14.77 -16.05 16.95
C GLY A 144 16.22 -15.61 17.26
N TRP A 145 17.22 -16.16 16.57
CA TRP A 145 18.65 -15.88 16.74
C TRP A 145 19.18 -14.89 15.70
N ASN A 146 20.41 -14.43 15.88
CA ASN A 146 20.99 -13.39 15.04
C ASN A 146 21.99 -13.94 14.04
N LEU A 147 22.01 -13.32 12.87
CA LEU A 147 23.07 -13.52 11.89
C LEU A 147 23.90 -12.24 11.81
N GLN A 148 25.21 -12.33 12.05
CA GLN A 148 26.15 -11.25 11.76
C GLN A 148 26.91 -11.54 10.46
N VAL A 149 26.94 -10.58 9.55
CA VAL A 149 27.86 -10.58 8.40
C VAL A 149 28.82 -9.40 8.53
N GLY A 150 30.12 -9.70 8.41
CA GLY A 150 31.21 -8.74 8.56
C GLY A 150 32.03 -8.94 9.84
N GLU A 151 33.25 -8.42 9.80
CA GLU A 151 34.22 -8.40 10.91
C GLU A 151 34.65 -6.96 11.22
N ASN A 152 35.60 -6.40 10.45
CA ASN A 152 36.06 -5.00 10.55
C ASN A 152 35.42 -4.08 9.49
N ASN A 153 34.71 -4.68 8.54
CA ASN A 153 33.93 -4.04 7.49
C ASN A 153 32.60 -4.81 7.37
N PRO A 154 31.62 -4.33 6.58
CA PRO A 154 30.31 -4.98 6.51
C PRO A 154 30.32 -6.36 5.86
N GLY A 155 31.43 -6.83 5.31
CA GLY A 155 31.45 -7.97 4.42
C GLY A 155 30.54 -7.77 3.21
N THR A 156 30.23 -8.84 2.51
CA THR A 156 29.32 -8.82 1.36
C THR A 156 28.22 -9.85 1.51
N ILE A 157 27.02 -9.51 1.04
CA ILE A 157 25.93 -10.46 0.83
C ILE A 157 25.58 -10.39 -0.66
N THR A 158 25.53 -11.51 -1.35
CA THR A 158 25.34 -11.57 -2.82
C THR A 158 24.37 -12.68 -3.21
N GLY A 159 23.84 -12.64 -4.42
CA GLY A 159 22.90 -13.64 -4.96
C GLY A 159 21.45 -13.52 -4.46
N TYR A 160 21.20 -12.59 -3.53
CA TYR A 160 19.90 -12.40 -2.90
C TYR A 160 18.90 -11.68 -3.81
N ASN A 161 17.62 -12.03 -3.64
CA ASN A 161 16.44 -11.39 -4.23
C ASN A 161 15.19 -11.77 -3.41
N ASP A 162 14.00 -11.55 -3.96
CA ASP A 162 12.70 -11.88 -3.36
C ASP A 162 12.40 -13.39 -3.20
N ARG A 163 13.33 -14.26 -3.56
CA ARG A 163 13.23 -15.73 -3.37
C ARG A 163 14.42 -16.33 -2.64
N LYS A 164 15.39 -15.49 -2.26
CA LYS A 164 16.65 -15.90 -1.64
C LYS A 164 17.16 -14.84 -0.68
N PHE A 165 16.89 -14.99 0.61
CA PHE A 165 17.18 -13.97 1.61
C PHE A 165 17.15 -14.53 3.04
N VAL A 166 17.40 -13.67 4.03
CA VAL A 166 17.36 -14.01 5.47
C VAL A 166 15.92 -13.84 6.00
N VAL A 167 15.33 -14.91 6.52
CA VAL A 167 13.97 -14.90 7.09
C VAL A 167 14.05 -14.72 8.60
N ASN A 168 13.54 -13.58 9.09
CA ASN A 168 13.59 -13.22 10.51
C ASN A 168 12.30 -13.53 11.29
N GLY A 169 11.26 -14.00 10.61
CA GLY A 169 9.95 -14.29 11.21
C GLY A 169 8.99 -13.08 11.25
N PRO A 170 7.66 -13.31 11.35
CA PRO A 170 6.64 -12.25 11.21
C PRO A 170 6.32 -11.52 12.51
N GLY A 171 6.80 -11.99 13.66
CA GLY A 171 6.56 -11.35 14.96
C GLY A 171 7.38 -10.08 15.14
N PHE A 172 6.95 -9.21 16.05
CA PHE A 172 7.69 -7.98 16.39
C PHE A 172 9.02 -8.26 17.13
N ALA A 173 9.18 -9.45 17.72
CA ALA A 173 10.36 -9.92 18.43
C ALA A 173 10.96 -11.20 17.80
N GLY A 174 12.21 -11.54 18.15
CA GLY A 174 13.03 -12.59 17.50
C GLY A 174 14.38 -12.08 16.96
N GLY A 175 14.93 -12.75 15.96
CA GLY A 175 16.26 -12.49 15.40
C GLY A 175 16.36 -11.29 14.45
N ALA A 176 17.57 -10.81 14.23
CA ALA A 176 17.88 -9.79 13.22
C ALA A 176 19.18 -10.11 12.44
N LEU A 177 19.32 -9.50 11.27
CA LEU A 177 20.57 -9.49 10.51
C LEU A 177 21.41 -8.29 10.94
N TYR A 178 22.61 -8.55 11.45
CA TYR A 178 23.61 -7.57 11.85
C TYR A 178 24.67 -7.39 10.76
N ARG A 179 25.06 -6.14 10.53
CA ARG A 179 26.17 -5.75 9.69
C ARG A 179 27.05 -4.80 10.50
N THR A 180 28.31 -5.16 10.66
CA THR A 180 29.32 -4.37 11.39
C THR A 180 30.10 -3.48 10.43
N GLY A 181 30.93 -2.57 10.92
CA GLY A 181 31.90 -1.91 10.06
C GLY A 181 31.30 -0.90 9.07
N ILE A 182 30.04 -0.45 9.26
CA ILE A 182 29.37 0.46 8.33
C ILE A 182 29.89 1.88 8.56
N ASN A 183 30.40 2.51 7.51
CA ASN A 183 30.90 3.90 7.50
C ASN A 183 30.61 4.56 6.13
N ASP A 184 31.14 5.76 5.93
CA ASP A 184 31.03 6.52 4.68
C ASP A 184 31.63 5.80 3.46
N ALA A 185 32.77 5.13 3.64
CA ALA A 185 33.44 4.36 2.59
C ALA A 185 32.68 3.08 2.19
N ALA A 186 31.87 2.52 3.08
CA ALA A 186 31.07 1.31 2.80
C ALA A 186 29.92 1.55 1.80
N ALA A 187 29.60 2.81 1.49
CA ALA A 187 28.47 3.20 0.66
C ALA A 187 27.16 2.54 1.14
N LYS A 188 26.29 2.11 0.21
CA LYS A 188 24.97 1.55 0.53
C LYS A 188 25.12 0.09 1.00
N VAL A 189 24.90 -0.16 2.29
CA VAL A 189 24.92 -1.51 2.88
C VAL A 189 23.49 -2.06 2.98
N VAL A 190 23.24 -3.18 2.29
CA VAL A 190 21.90 -3.81 2.21
C VAL A 190 21.74 -4.95 3.22
N PHE A 191 20.55 -5.03 3.81
CA PHE A 191 20.08 -6.07 4.70
C PHE A 191 18.95 -6.84 4.00
N PRO A 192 19.25 -7.95 3.29
CA PRO A 192 18.24 -8.74 2.59
C PRO A 192 17.47 -9.60 3.58
N VAL A 193 16.50 -8.98 4.25
CA VAL A 193 15.64 -9.62 5.25
C VAL A 193 14.19 -9.72 4.76
N GLY A 194 13.44 -10.62 5.37
CA GLY A 194 12.00 -10.74 5.17
C GLY A 194 11.33 -11.52 6.29
N THR A 195 10.01 -11.46 6.35
CA THR A 195 9.25 -12.02 7.49
C THR A 195 8.85 -13.48 7.30
N SER A 196 8.71 -13.90 6.05
CA SER A 196 8.46 -15.27 5.61
C SER A 196 9.13 -15.48 4.25
N THR A 197 9.08 -16.68 3.70
CA THR A 197 9.62 -16.98 2.36
C THR A 197 8.96 -16.19 1.23
N ASP A 198 7.75 -15.69 1.44
CA ASP A 198 6.97 -14.97 0.44
C ASP A 198 6.97 -13.45 0.66
N ASN A 199 7.73 -12.97 1.66
CA ASN A 199 7.69 -11.56 2.06
C ASN A 199 9.10 -10.98 2.20
N TYR A 200 9.65 -10.52 1.08
CA TYR A 200 10.94 -9.85 1.03
C TYR A 200 10.80 -8.37 1.36
N SER A 201 11.44 -7.94 2.45
CA SER A 201 11.32 -6.59 3.02
C SER A 201 12.70 -6.02 3.37
N PRO A 202 13.63 -5.88 2.41
CA PRO A 202 14.99 -5.49 2.72
C PRO A 202 15.07 -4.01 3.13
N ALA A 203 16.11 -3.69 3.88
CA ALA A 203 16.52 -2.32 4.15
C ALA A 203 17.94 -2.08 3.66
N ALA A 204 18.33 -0.82 3.52
CA ALA A 204 19.71 -0.43 3.36
C ALA A 204 20.03 0.83 4.16
N ILE A 205 21.29 0.93 4.58
CA ILE A 205 21.82 2.06 5.34
C ILE A 205 22.95 2.69 4.53
N LEU A 206 22.93 4.01 4.44
CA LEU A 206 24.08 4.84 4.06
C LEU A 206 24.42 5.70 5.29
N LEU A 207 25.62 5.58 5.83
CA LEU A 207 26.05 6.32 7.01
C LEU A 207 27.06 7.41 6.61
N SER A 208 26.87 8.64 7.07
CA SER A 208 27.88 9.70 7.02
C SER A 208 28.46 9.89 8.42
N GLY A 209 29.51 9.13 8.74
CA GLY A 209 30.10 9.16 10.08
C GLY A 209 31.15 8.08 10.30
N ALA A 210 31.57 7.99 11.56
CA ALA A 210 32.47 6.93 12.01
C ALA A 210 31.81 5.55 11.88
N THR A 211 32.64 4.52 11.88
CA THR A 211 32.21 3.12 11.82
C THR A 211 31.16 2.79 12.89
N ASP A 212 30.12 2.05 12.51
CA ASP A 212 29.07 1.59 13.41
C ASP A 212 28.54 0.20 13.00
N MET A 213 27.78 -0.41 13.92
CA MET A 213 27.07 -1.67 13.71
C MET A 213 25.57 -1.43 13.70
N PHE A 214 24.92 -1.92 12.65
CA PHE A 214 23.48 -1.87 12.50
C PHE A 214 22.88 -3.27 12.44
N SER A 215 21.65 -3.40 12.93
CA SER A 215 20.82 -4.56 12.63
C SER A 215 19.49 -4.16 12.04
N VAL A 216 18.96 -5.04 11.22
CA VAL A 216 17.64 -4.88 10.60
C VAL A 216 16.85 -6.17 10.75
N ARG A 217 15.58 -5.99 11.08
CA ARG A 217 14.52 -6.98 10.91
C ARG A 217 13.25 -6.30 10.44
N ALA A 218 12.31 -7.08 9.91
CA ALA A 218 10.97 -6.61 9.61
C ALA A 218 9.92 -7.45 10.33
N TYR A 219 8.69 -6.96 10.43
CA TYR A 219 7.53 -7.73 10.87
C TYR A 219 6.26 -7.25 10.20
N ASP A 220 5.24 -8.11 10.26
CA ASP A 220 3.95 -7.90 9.65
C ASP A 220 3.12 -6.90 10.46
N SER A 221 2.35 -6.06 9.77
CA SER A 221 1.50 -5.00 10.36
C SER A 221 2.26 -3.75 10.82
N VAL A 222 1.48 -2.68 10.96
CA VAL A 222 1.90 -1.42 11.56
C VAL A 222 0.95 -1.13 12.70
N TYR A 223 1.46 -1.15 13.93
CA TYR A 223 0.63 -0.93 15.10
C TYR A 223 0.69 0.51 15.61
N THR A 224 -0.34 0.94 16.33
CA THR A 224 -0.42 2.29 16.89
C THR A 224 0.71 2.64 17.85
N VAL A 225 1.28 1.65 18.56
CA VAL A 225 2.44 1.84 19.45
C VAL A 225 3.64 0.98 19.02
N ALA A 226 3.98 1.06 17.74
CA ALA A 226 5.05 0.31 17.06
C ALA A 226 4.91 -1.22 17.14
N ALA A 227 5.14 -1.81 18.31
CA ALA A 227 5.12 -3.24 18.57
C ALA A 227 3.82 -3.71 19.29
N GLY A 228 2.78 -2.88 19.34
CA GLY A 228 1.49 -3.26 19.94
C GLY A 228 0.36 -2.27 19.68
N GLY A 229 -0.84 -2.61 20.16
CA GLY A 229 -2.06 -1.84 19.93
C GLY A 229 -2.82 -2.28 18.67
N ARG A 230 -3.70 -1.42 18.15
CA ARG A 230 -4.47 -1.73 16.94
C ARG A 230 -3.59 -1.58 15.70
N ALA A 231 -3.77 -2.46 14.72
CA ALA A 231 -3.10 -2.34 13.43
C ALA A 231 -3.79 -1.29 12.55
N TYR A 232 -3.00 -0.46 11.86
CA TYR A 232 -3.48 0.31 10.72
C TYR A 232 -3.84 -0.63 9.58
N ARG A 233 -4.93 -0.32 8.86
CA ARG A 233 -5.50 -1.21 7.84
C ARG A 233 -5.54 -0.66 6.42
N ASP A 234 -5.08 0.57 6.22
CA ASP A 234 -5.28 1.23 4.92
C ASP A 234 -4.14 2.15 4.49
N SER A 235 -3.79 3.15 5.30
CA SER A 235 -2.85 4.21 4.89
C SER A 235 -1.36 3.86 4.99
N PHE A 236 -1.03 2.61 5.33
CA PHE A 236 0.34 2.13 5.53
C PHE A 236 0.63 0.95 4.60
N VAL A 237 1.91 0.73 4.30
CA VAL A 237 2.34 -0.60 3.87
C VAL A 237 2.16 -1.56 5.05
N ASN A 238 1.81 -2.82 4.80
CA ASN A 238 1.60 -3.81 5.86
C ASN A 238 2.91 -4.29 6.52
N ARG A 239 3.91 -3.42 6.72
CA ARG A 239 5.27 -3.75 7.16
C ARG A 239 5.80 -2.74 8.17
N THR A 240 6.48 -3.23 9.20
CA THR A 240 7.31 -2.41 10.09
C THR A 240 8.74 -2.94 10.11
N TRP A 241 9.72 -2.05 9.95
CA TRP A 241 11.14 -2.34 10.12
C TRP A 241 11.59 -1.92 11.49
N ASN A 242 12.34 -2.78 12.17
CA ASN A 242 13.10 -2.41 13.35
C ASN A 242 14.58 -2.33 12.99
N ILE A 243 15.16 -1.16 13.22
CA ILE A 243 16.56 -0.85 12.94
C ILE A 243 17.24 -0.46 14.25
N THR A 244 18.30 -1.15 14.59
CA THR A 244 19.11 -0.90 15.79
C THR A 244 20.46 -0.39 15.36
N ARG A 245 20.92 0.70 15.98
CA ARG A 245 22.27 1.22 15.88
C ARG A 245 23.00 0.97 17.19
N THR A 246 24.07 0.17 17.17
CA THR A 246 24.62 -0.41 18.41
C THR A 246 25.73 0.43 19.02
N ASP A 247 26.69 0.90 18.21
CA ASP A 247 27.85 1.63 18.74
C ASP A 247 27.56 3.14 18.85
N ASN A 248 26.58 3.63 18.07
CA ASN A 248 26.07 5.01 18.07
C ASN A 248 27.18 6.08 17.99
N THR A 249 28.09 5.90 17.04
CA THR A 249 29.29 6.73 16.85
C THR A 249 29.01 8.10 16.20
N GLY A 250 27.74 8.52 16.13
CA GLY A 250 27.31 9.79 15.55
C GLY A 250 27.24 9.81 14.01
N GLY A 251 26.82 10.93 13.44
CA GLY A 251 26.66 11.06 11.98
C GLY A 251 25.27 10.68 11.46
N GLU A 252 24.94 11.16 10.27
CA GLU A 252 23.60 10.99 9.69
C GLU A 252 23.45 9.61 9.06
N ALA A 253 22.25 9.04 9.16
CA ALA A 253 21.91 7.77 8.54
C ALA A 253 20.78 7.98 7.54
N THR A 254 21.03 7.63 6.28
CA THR A 254 19.97 7.49 5.29
C THR A 254 19.45 6.07 5.34
N VAL A 255 18.19 5.94 5.75
CA VAL A 255 17.46 4.68 5.78
C VAL A 255 16.72 4.51 4.46
N ILE A 256 16.93 3.37 3.81
CA ILE A 256 16.26 2.98 2.57
C ILE A 256 15.46 1.72 2.87
N LEU A 257 14.15 1.75 2.65
CA LEU A 257 13.25 0.63 2.93
C LEU A 257 12.58 0.18 1.64
N GLN A 258 12.43 -1.12 1.43
CA GLN A 258 11.72 -1.69 0.29
C GLN A 258 10.71 -2.75 0.74
N HIS A 259 9.55 -2.76 0.11
CA HIS A 259 8.53 -3.81 0.24
C HIS A 259 8.12 -4.30 -1.15
N MET A 260 7.52 -5.49 -1.20
CA MET A 260 6.89 -5.99 -2.42
C MET A 260 5.53 -5.30 -2.62
N ASP A 261 5.21 -4.91 -3.84
CA ASP A 261 3.98 -4.15 -4.14
C ASP A 261 2.70 -4.91 -3.77
N LYS A 262 2.75 -6.25 -3.81
CA LYS A 262 1.65 -7.14 -3.40
C LYS A 262 1.29 -7.06 -1.91
N ASP A 263 2.17 -6.47 -1.09
CA ASP A 263 1.98 -6.34 0.37
C ASP A 263 1.39 -4.96 0.76
N GLU A 264 1.04 -4.13 -0.22
CA GLU A 264 0.42 -2.83 0.00
C GLU A 264 -1.05 -2.96 0.39
N LEU A 265 -1.47 -2.12 1.34
CA LEU A 265 -2.89 -1.98 1.68
C LEU A 265 -3.60 -1.07 0.65
N PRO A 266 -4.91 -1.22 0.42
CA PRO A 266 -5.60 -0.56 -0.70
C PRO A 266 -5.42 0.97 -0.75
N GLY A 267 -5.58 1.67 0.38
CA GLY A 267 -5.42 3.13 0.46
C GLY A 267 -3.98 3.58 0.28
N TYR A 268 -3.01 2.81 0.76
CA TYR A 268 -1.60 3.05 0.48
C TYR A 268 -1.31 2.92 -1.02
N ALA A 269 -1.76 1.83 -1.65
CA ALA A 269 -1.55 1.58 -3.08
C ALA A 269 -2.16 2.68 -3.96
N ALA A 270 -3.38 3.14 -3.63
CA ALA A 270 -4.07 4.20 -4.36
C ALA A 270 -3.38 5.58 -4.28
N ALA A 271 -2.55 5.78 -3.25
CA ALA A 271 -1.87 7.05 -2.97
C ALA A 271 -0.34 6.88 -2.84
N ARG A 272 0.23 5.83 -3.45
CA ARG A 272 1.66 5.48 -3.36
C ARG A 272 2.56 6.64 -3.73
N ASP A 273 2.22 7.44 -4.74
CA ASP A 273 3.01 8.61 -5.17
C ASP A 273 3.17 9.68 -4.08
N SER A 274 2.34 9.63 -3.04
CA SER A 274 2.38 10.50 -1.86
C SER A 274 2.93 9.81 -0.60
N SER A 275 3.61 8.68 -0.75
CA SER A 275 4.15 7.91 0.38
C SER A 275 5.57 8.29 0.78
N TYR A 276 5.89 8.07 2.05
CA TYR A 276 7.19 8.38 2.66
C TYR A 276 7.51 7.42 3.81
N ILE A 277 8.78 7.38 4.23
CA ILE A 277 9.20 6.67 5.45
C ILE A 277 8.77 7.47 6.68
N THR A 278 7.96 6.86 7.53
CA THR A 278 7.60 7.37 8.86
C THR A 278 8.38 6.62 9.93
N ARG A 279 8.76 7.34 10.98
CA ARG A 279 9.49 6.86 12.16
C ARG A 279 8.58 6.94 13.38
N PHE A 280 8.55 5.88 14.18
CA PHE A 280 7.87 5.93 15.48
C PHE A 280 8.74 6.68 16.49
N THR A 281 8.25 7.82 16.97
CA THR A 281 8.93 8.66 17.96
C THR A 281 7.91 9.41 18.80
N GLY A 282 8.21 9.64 20.09
CA GLY A 282 7.28 10.34 20.99
C GLY A 282 5.92 9.65 21.14
N GLY A 283 5.84 8.32 20.95
CA GLY A 283 4.60 7.54 21.06
C GLY A 283 3.70 7.57 19.82
N VAL A 284 4.13 8.19 18.72
CA VAL A 284 3.37 8.30 17.47
C VAL A 284 4.24 8.03 16.25
N TRP A 285 3.61 7.66 15.13
CA TRP A 285 4.25 7.66 13.82
C TRP A 285 4.38 9.09 13.32
N ASP A 286 5.62 9.53 13.05
CA ASP A 286 5.88 10.89 12.65
C ASP A 286 5.26 11.23 11.28
N GLN A 287 4.92 12.50 11.10
CA GLN A 287 4.39 13.02 9.85
C GLN A 287 5.36 14.01 9.25
N VAL A 288 5.52 13.98 7.93
CA VAL A 288 6.34 14.95 7.21
C VAL A 288 5.45 16.02 6.56
N PRO A 289 5.89 17.29 6.51
CA PRO A 289 5.12 18.37 5.89
C PRO A 289 5.12 18.28 4.35
N TYR A 290 6.16 17.68 3.76
CA TYR A 290 6.30 17.41 2.33
C TYR A 290 7.21 16.19 2.13
N ILE A 291 7.17 15.60 0.94
CA ILE A 291 7.98 14.42 0.59
C ILE A 291 9.25 14.90 -0.11
N ALA A 292 10.39 14.72 0.54
CA ALA A 292 11.69 15.10 -0.04
C ALA A 292 12.17 14.14 -1.12
N ALA A 293 11.85 12.85 -1.00
CA ALA A 293 12.22 11.80 -1.94
C ALA A 293 10.99 10.96 -2.29
N LEU A 294 10.55 11.04 -3.55
CA LEU A 294 9.44 10.26 -4.08
C LEU A 294 9.75 8.75 -4.07
N PRO A 295 8.72 7.88 -4.01
CA PRO A 295 8.88 6.44 -4.19
C PRO A 295 9.64 6.11 -5.48
N LYS A 296 10.45 5.05 -5.44
CA LYS A 296 11.17 4.52 -6.61
C LYS A 296 10.92 3.02 -6.76
N PRO A 297 11.11 2.45 -7.96
CA PRO A 297 11.16 1.00 -8.13
C PRO A 297 12.20 0.36 -7.19
N GLY A 298 11.86 -0.79 -6.63
CA GLY A 298 12.71 -1.55 -5.72
C GLY A 298 13.97 -2.07 -6.40
N THR A 299 15.13 -1.81 -5.81
CA THR A 299 16.45 -2.21 -6.32
C THR A 299 17.37 -2.76 -5.23
N LEU A 300 16.86 -3.01 -4.02
CA LEU A 300 17.61 -3.63 -2.94
C LEU A 300 17.72 -5.15 -3.18
N THR A 301 18.45 -5.51 -4.22
CA THR A 301 18.65 -6.88 -4.70
C THR A 301 20.01 -6.99 -5.40
N THR A 302 20.57 -8.19 -5.52
CA THR A 302 21.75 -8.44 -6.39
C THR A 302 21.41 -9.30 -7.60
N ASN A 303 20.28 -10.01 -7.55
CA ASN A 303 19.66 -10.70 -8.68
C ASN A 303 18.30 -10.07 -9.02
N GLY A 304 17.79 -10.24 -10.24
CA GLY A 304 16.48 -9.70 -10.60
C GLY A 304 15.37 -10.12 -9.63
N LEU A 305 14.47 -9.19 -9.29
CA LEU A 305 13.26 -9.49 -8.54
C LEU A 305 12.26 -10.22 -9.45
N ALA A 306 11.55 -11.19 -8.91
CA ALA A 306 10.47 -11.86 -9.64
C ALA A 306 9.18 -11.05 -9.63
N ASP A 307 8.88 -10.37 -8.52
CA ASP A 307 7.72 -9.49 -8.36
C ASP A 307 8.13 -8.00 -8.24
N PRO A 308 7.26 -7.06 -8.63
CA PRO A 308 7.52 -5.64 -8.48
C PRO A 308 7.60 -5.24 -6.99
N ALA A 309 8.45 -4.26 -6.73
CA ALA A 309 8.70 -3.74 -5.40
C ALA A 309 8.85 -2.22 -5.44
N THR A 310 8.60 -1.57 -4.31
CA THR A 310 8.71 -0.12 -4.15
C THR A 310 9.64 0.22 -2.98
N MET A 311 10.57 1.14 -3.22
CA MET A 311 11.52 1.63 -2.22
C MET A 311 11.40 3.13 -1.94
N HIS A 312 11.77 3.51 -0.73
CA HIS A 312 11.81 4.89 -0.25
C HIS A 312 13.13 5.13 0.47
N MET A 313 13.53 6.39 0.57
CA MET A 313 14.69 6.80 1.35
C MET A 313 14.39 8.04 2.19
N ARG A 314 14.95 8.10 3.40
CA ARG A 314 14.87 9.27 4.28
C ARG A 314 16.13 9.35 5.14
N THR A 315 16.70 10.55 5.25
CA THR A 315 17.88 10.83 6.06
C THR A 315 17.49 11.29 7.45
N PHE A 316 18.17 10.77 8.47
CA PHE A 316 17.98 11.10 9.87
C PHE A 316 19.31 11.56 10.45
N THR A 317 19.29 12.68 11.18
CA THR A 317 20.48 13.25 11.84
C THR A 317 21.01 12.37 12.98
N GLY A 318 20.20 11.44 13.47
CA GLY A 318 20.58 10.42 14.44
C GLY A 318 19.53 9.31 14.52
N LEU A 319 20.04 8.09 14.74
CA LEU A 319 19.26 6.89 15.02
C LEU A 319 19.66 6.39 16.40
N GLY A 320 18.68 6.05 17.24
CA GLY A 320 18.89 5.46 18.54
C GLY A 320 19.13 3.95 18.50
N ALA A 321 19.19 3.36 19.70
CA ALA A 321 19.52 1.95 19.89
C ALA A 321 18.44 0.99 19.36
N SER A 322 17.20 1.41 19.18
CA SER A 322 16.17 0.60 18.52
C SER A 322 15.04 1.50 18.04
N GLU A 323 14.85 1.55 16.72
CA GLU A 323 13.88 2.42 16.08
C GLU A 323 12.96 1.65 15.17
N TYR A 324 11.71 2.10 15.10
CA TYR A 324 10.68 1.48 14.28
C TYR A 324 10.31 2.41 13.14
N PHE A 325 10.29 1.85 11.94
CA PHE A 325 9.97 2.55 10.71
C PHE A 325 8.87 1.83 9.95
N SER A 326 8.06 2.60 9.25
CA SER A 326 7.12 2.07 8.26
C SER A 326 7.03 3.04 7.09
N LYS A 327 6.13 2.76 6.15
CA LYS A 327 5.78 3.67 5.06
C LYS A 327 4.31 3.99 5.13
N THR A 328 3.99 5.27 5.01
CA THR A 328 2.62 5.78 5.02
C THR A 328 2.44 6.80 3.92
N VAL A 329 1.20 7.08 3.55
CA VAL A 329 0.84 8.18 2.64
C VAL A 329 0.63 9.49 3.39
N LEU A 330 0.82 10.62 2.70
CA LEU A 330 0.48 11.93 3.25
C LEU A 330 -1.03 12.03 3.51
N VAL A 331 -1.40 12.21 4.77
CA VAL A 331 -2.76 12.58 5.13
C VAL A 331 -2.91 14.09 4.92
N SER A 332 -3.14 14.51 3.67
CA SER A 332 -3.30 15.93 3.31
C SER A 332 -4.34 16.60 4.22
N LYS A 333 -3.95 17.58 5.06
CA LYS A 333 -4.91 18.45 5.77
C LYS A 333 -5.69 19.36 4.81
N ALA A 334 -5.21 19.52 3.57
CA ALA A 334 -5.89 20.31 2.58
C ALA A 334 -7.18 19.62 2.12
N LYS A 335 -8.23 20.42 1.92
CA LYS A 335 -9.46 19.97 1.29
C LYS A 335 -9.12 19.47 -0.13
N PRO A 336 -9.70 18.33 -0.59
CA PRO A 336 -9.36 17.77 -1.91
C PRO A 336 -9.63 18.73 -3.05
N ALA A 337 -10.64 19.58 -2.90
CA ALA A 337 -10.93 20.67 -3.80
C ALA A 337 -11.32 21.94 -3.02
N VAL A 338 -11.09 23.09 -3.63
CA VAL A 338 -11.71 24.36 -3.25
C VAL A 338 -12.62 24.77 -4.40
N PHE A 339 -13.94 24.76 -4.18
CA PHE A 339 -14.90 25.16 -5.20
C PHE A 339 -14.88 26.67 -5.37
N LEU A 340 -14.65 27.12 -6.60
CA LEU A 340 -14.78 28.52 -6.99
C LEU A 340 -16.23 28.84 -7.35
N LEU A 341 -16.86 27.92 -8.08
CA LEU A 341 -18.23 28.05 -8.57
C LEU A 341 -18.87 26.68 -8.68
N PHE A 342 -20.16 26.62 -8.38
CA PHE A 342 -21.03 25.52 -8.78
C PHE A 342 -22.39 26.09 -9.18
N GLU A 343 -22.81 25.82 -10.40
CA GLU A 343 -24.12 26.18 -10.92
C GLU A 343 -24.87 24.94 -11.39
N ALA A 344 -26.19 24.96 -11.20
CA ALA A 344 -27.09 23.95 -11.73
C ALA A 344 -28.34 24.64 -12.24
N TYR A 345 -28.75 24.34 -13.47
CA TYR A 345 -29.91 24.96 -14.09
C TYR A 345 -30.56 24.02 -15.10
N ARG A 346 -31.88 24.13 -15.23
CA ARG A 346 -32.65 23.27 -16.13
C ARG A 346 -32.58 23.81 -17.56
N ILE A 347 -32.19 22.96 -18.51
CA ILE A 347 -32.03 23.33 -19.93
C ILE A 347 -33.08 22.71 -20.84
N ALA A 348 -33.78 21.66 -20.38
CA ALA A 348 -34.92 21.05 -21.07
C ALA A 348 -35.87 20.41 -20.03
N PRO A 349 -37.09 19.99 -20.41
CA PRO A 349 -38.05 19.39 -19.47
C PRO A 349 -37.43 18.25 -18.63
N LEU A 350 -36.62 17.41 -19.26
CA LEU A 350 -35.99 16.24 -18.63
C LEU A 350 -34.49 16.43 -18.36
N MET A 351 -33.92 17.62 -18.56
CA MET A 351 -32.46 17.80 -18.55
C MET A 351 -32.02 18.96 -17.67
N VAL A 352 -31.12 18.66 -16.73
CA VAL A 352 -30.45 19.64 -15.88
C VAL A 352 -28.96 19.67 -16.21
N GLN A 353 -28.44 20.87 -16.41
CA GLN A 353 -27.03 21.15 -16.64
C GLN A 353 -26.36 21.48 -15.30
N LEU A 354 -25.22 20.85 -15.03
CA LEU A 354 -24.38 21.09 -13.86
C LEU A 354 -22.99 21.52 -14.31
N ASP A 355 -22.54 22.67 -13.85
CA ASP A 355 -21.22 23.22 -14.17
C ASP A 355 -20.51 23.61 -12.88
N TRP A 356 -19.28 23.12 -12.67
CA TRP A 356 -18.47 23.50 -11.51
C TRP A 356 -17.02 23.78 -11.89
N THR A 357 -16.42 24.68 -11.12
CA THR A 357 -15.02 25.06 -11.25
C THR A 357 -14.34 24.96 -9.90
N THR A 358 -13.20 24.28 -9.85
CA THR A 358 -12.31 24.27 -8.68
C THR A 358 -11.25 25.36 -8.86
N SER A 359 -10.89 26.08 -7.80
CA SER A 359 -9.75 27.03 -7.84
C SER A 359 -8.42 26.33 -7.56
N ARG A 360 -8.46 25.25 -6.77
CA ARG A 360 -7.32 24.42 -6.41
C ARG A 360 -7.78 23.00 -6.11
N GLU A 361 -6.97 22.02 -6.50
CA GLU A 361 -7.14 20.60 -6.19
C GLU A 361 -5.86 20.07 -5.56
N VAL A 362 -6.00 19.28 -4.48
CA VAL A 362 -4.86 18.69 -3.76
C VAL A 362 -5.17 17.24 -3.46
N ASN A 363 -4.41 16.34 -4.05
CA ASN A 363 -4.62 14.89 -3.95
C ASN A 363 -6.06 14.47 -4.27
N ASN A 364 -6.75 15.20 -5.16
CA ASN A 364 -8.11 14.90 -5.57
C ASN A 364 -8.11 13.62 -6.42
N LEU A 365 -9.10 12.75 -6.23
CA LEU A 365 -9.29 11.55 -7.04
C LEU A 365 -10.43 11.74 -8.03
N LEU A 366 -11.58 12.15 -7.53
CA LEU A 366 -12.82 12.24 -8.30
C LEU A 366 -13.83 13.18 -7.63
N PHE A 367 -14.88 13.48 -8.36
CA PHE A 367 -16.08 14.13 -7.86
C PHE A 367 -17.25 13.15 -7.92
N GLU A 368 -18.04 13.08 -6.86
CA GLU A 368 -19.35 12.45 -6.85
C GLU A 368 -20.41 13.55 -7.00
N VAL A 369 -21.26 13.43 -8.01
CA VAL A 369 -22.40 14.33 -8.18
C VAL A 369 -23.58 13.72 -7.46
N GLU A 370 -24.17 14.50 -6.55
CA GLU A 370 -25.27 14.04 -5.71
C GLU A 370 -26.52 14.88 -5.93
N ARG A 371 -27.67 14.20 -5.91
CA ARG A 371 -28.99 14.78 -6.13
C ARG A 371 -29.92 14.41 -4.98
N ARG A 372 -30.84 15.33 -4.66
CA ARG A 372 -31.95 15.10 -3.74
C ARG A 372 -33.21 15.76 -4.29
N TYR A 373 -34.31 15.03 -4.34
CA TYR A 373 -35.61 15.62 -4.64
C TYR A 373 -36.18 16.35 -3.43
N GLU A 374 -37.08 17.30 -3.64
CA GLU A 374 -37.66 18.08 -2.54
C GLU A 374 -38.21 17.24 -1.39
N ARG A 375 -38.88 16.13 -1.71
CA ARG A 375 -39.53 15.27 -0.71
C ARG A 375 -38.58 14.25 -0.08
N GLU A 376 -37.31 14.27 -0.47
CA GLU A 376 -36.30 13.36 0.06
C GLU A 376 -35.43 14.07 1.11
N GLU A 377 -35.00 13.31 2.12
CA GLU A 377 -34.14 13.84 3.18
C GLU A 377 -32.64 13.70 2.82
N VAL A 378 -32.28 12.67 2.04
CA VAL A 378 -30.91 12.25 1.81
C VAL A 378 -30.48 12.48 0.35
N PHE A 379 -29.27 13.00 0.16
CA PHE A 379 -28.64 13.08 -1.15
C PHE A 379 -28.19 11.71 -1.64
N THR A 380 -28.49 11.39 -2.89
CA THR A 380 -28.09 10.16 -3.56
C THR A 380 -27.07 10.47 -4.66
N LYS A 381 -26.05 9.61 -4.81
CA LYS A 381 -25.07 9.75 -5.88
C LYS A 381 -25.68 9.37 -7.22
N ILE A 382 -25.57 10.27 -8.20
CA ILE A 382 -26.07 10.07 -9.57
C ILE A 382 -24.96 9.87 -10.59
N ALA A 383 -23.75 10.36 -10.33
CA ALA A 383 -22.61 10.21 -11.23
C ALA A 383 -21.27 10.34 -10.49
N THR A 384 -20.22 9.85 -11.16
CA THR A 384 -18.82 10.01 -10.76
C THR A 384 -18.04 10.64 -11.91
N VAL A 385 -17.28 11.69 -11.64
CA VAL A 385 -16.46 12.41 -12.62
C VAL A 385 -15.00 12.43 -12.15
N PRO A 386 -14.04 11.81 -12.87
CA PRO A 386 -12.63 11.87 -12.52
C PRO A 386 -12.09 13.31 -12.50
N THR A 387 -11.09 13.57 -11.66
CA THR A 387 -10.38 14.86 -11.72
C THR A 387 -9.67 15.05 -13.06
N LYS A 388 -9.64 16.29 -13.55
CA LYS A 388 -8.80 16.73 -14.68
C LYS A 388 -7.37 17.09 -14.23
N ALA A 389 -7.14 17.20 -12.92
CA ALA A 389 -5.84 17.56 -12.37
C ALA A 389 -4.83 16.42 -12.56
N LEU A 390 -3.66 16.72 -13.11
CA LEU A 390 -2.59 15.74 -13.26
C LEU A 390 -2.18 15.23 -11.87
N ASN A 391 -2.25 13.91 -11.69
CA ASN A 391 -2.01 13.24 -10.41
C ASN A 391 -2.84 13.81 -9.24
N GLY A 392 -4.02 14.39 -9.53
CA GLY A 392 -4.92 14.94 -8.53
C GLY A 392 -4.51 16.29 -7.94
N ASN A 393 -3.54 16.99 -8.54
CA ASN A 393 -3.06 18.28 -8.04
C ASN A 393 -3.18 19.37 -9.11
N SER A 394 -3.82 20.48 -8.76
CA SER A 394 -3.90 21.67 -9.59
C SER A 394 -3.85 22.92 -8.73
N ASN A 395 -2.99 23.87 -9.09
CA ASN A 395 -2.98 25.21 -8.52
C ASN A 395 -3.58 26.25 -9.50
N VAL A 396 -4.21 25.77 -10.58
CA VAL A 396 -4.95 26.59 -11.54
C VAL A 396 -6.40 26.12 -11.63
N PRO A 397 -7.34 26.99 -12.02
CA PRO A 397 -8.73 26.61 -12.10
C PRO A 397 -9.00 25.50 -13.12
N LEU A 398 -9.82 24.52 -12.74
CA LEU A 398 -10.29 23.45 -13.61
C LEU A 398 -11.81 23.42 -13.61
N SER A 399 -12.40 23.36 -14.80
CA SER A 399 -13.86 23.37 -14.99
C SER A 399 -14.38 22.03 -15.48
N TYR A 400 -15.56 21.67 -15.01
CA TYR A 400 -16.22 20.39 -15.22
C TYR A 400 -17.69 20.62 -15.53
N THR A 401 -18.29 19.65 -16.22
CA THR A 401 -19.67 19.73 -16.66
C THR A 401 -20.31 18.34 -16.66
N LEU A 402 -21.58 18.27 -16.29
CA LEU A 402 -22.39 17.06 -16.33
C LEU A 402 -23.84 17.41 -16.66
N GLN A 403 -24.49 16.56 -17.45
CA GLN A 403 -25.93 16.61 -17.66
C GLN A 403 -26.62 15.50 -16.87
N ASP A 404 -27.65 15.87 -16.11
CA ASP A 404 -28.50 14.95 -15.37
C ASP A 404 -29.87 14.82 -16.05
N LEU A 405 -30.24 13.58 -16.36
CA LEU A 405 -31.58 13.25 -16.85
C LEU A 405 -32.53 13.22 -15.65
N ASN A 406 -33.34 14.26 -15.54
CA ASN A 406 -34.21 14.50 -14.39
C ASN A 406 -35.58 15.04 -14.82
N ASP A 407 -36.57 14.16 -14.81
CA ASP A 407 -37.97 14.43 -15.15
C ASP A 407 -38.81 14.88 -13.94
N TYR A 408 -38.18 15.18 -12.80
CA TYR A 408 -38.91 15.54 -11.59
C TYR A 408 -39.60 16.89 -11.72
N ASP A 409 -40.92 16.87 -11.49
CA ASP A 409 -41.83 18.02 -11.56
C ASP A 409 -41.80 18.92 -10.32
N GLY A 410 -40.91 18.64 -9.37
CA GLY A 410 -40.64 19.46 -8.19
C GLY A 410 -39.24 20.07 -8.20
N TRP A 411 -38.91 20.77 -7.12
CA TRP A 411 -37.56 21.29 -6.93
C TRP A 411 -36.57 20.13 -6.74
N THR A 412 -35.42 20.26 -7.38
CA THR A 412 -34.30 19.33 -7.23
C THR A 412 -33.09 20.06 -6.67
N TYR A 413 -32.38 19.42 -5.76
CA TYR A 413 -31.19 19.96 -5.12
C TYR A 413 -29.97 19.15 -5.56
N TYR A 414 -28.89 19.85 -5.90
CA TYR A 414 -27.64 19.24 -6.31
C TYR A 414 -26.49 19.72 -5.44
N ARG A 415 -25.48 18.88 -5.27
CA ARG A 415 -24.18 19.24 -4.72
C ARG A 415 -23.09 18.38 -5.34
N ILE A 416 -21.87 18.90 -5.32
CA ILE A 416 -20.68 18.19 -5.77
C ILE A 416 -19.86 17.81 -4.54
N LYS A 417 -19.46 16.54 -4.46
CA LYS A 417 -18.61 16.00 -3.41
C LYS A 417 -17.25 15.65 -4.02
N ALA A 418 -16.19 16.36 -3.65
CA ALA A 418 -14.84 16.00 -4.07
C ALA A 418 -14.23 14.99 -3.08
N VAL A 419 -13.61 13.94 -3.61
CA VAL A 419 -13.04 12.82 -2.84
C VAL A 419 -11.54 12.74 -3.13
N SER A 420 -10.71 12.76 -2.08
CA SER A 420 -9.25 12.61 -2.23
C SER A 420 -8.86 11.14 -2.41
N ARG A 421 -7.63 10.90 -2.90
CA ARG A 421 -7.02 9.55 -2.90
C ARG A 421 -6.84 8.96 -1.50
N SER A 422 -6.87 9.81 -0.47
CA SER A 422 -6.80 9.43 0.94
C SER A 422 -8.17 9.31 1.63
N GLY A 423 -9.27 9.34 0.87
CA GLY A 423 -10.64 9.19 1.39
C GLY A 423 -11.20 10.43 2.10
N LYS A 424 -10.55 11.60 2.01
CA LYS A 424 -11.10 12.85 2.52
C LYS A 424 -12.14 13.39 1.57
N GLU A 425 -13.12 14.09 2.12
CA GLU A 425 -14.27 14.58 1.37
C GLU A 425 -14.51 16.06 1.65
N VAL A 426 -14.94 16.80 0.63
CA VAL A 426 -15.44 18.17 0.78
C VAL A 426 -16.61 18.38 -0.18
N TYR A 427 -17.63 19.09 0.28
CA TYR A 427 -18.82 19.40 -0.51
C TYR A 427 -18.78 20.83 -1.04
N SER A 428 -19.38 21.03 -2.21
CA SER A 428 -19.77 22.35 -2.70
C SER A 428 -20.95 22.90 -1.88
N GLU A 429 -21.34 24.14 -2.19
CA GLU A 429 -22.67 24.61 -1.85
C GLU A 429 -23.75 23.76 -2.53
N ILE A 430 -24.97 23.82 -2.00
CA ILE A 430 -26.14 23.18 -2.61
C ILE A 430 -26.76 24.16 -3.61
N ARG A 431 -27.07 23.68 -4.82
CA ARG A 431 -27.79 24.45 -5.85
C ARG A 431 -29.18 23.88 -6.04
N ALA A 432 -30.19 24.74 -5.95
CA ALA A 432 -31.59 24.39 -6.12
C ALA A 432 -32.02 24.68 -7.56
N VAL A 433 -32.61 23.69 -8.22
CA VAL A 433 -33.10 23.76 -9.59
C VAL A 433 -34.63 23.67 -9.56
N PRO A 434 -35.34 24.71 -10.04
CA PRO A 434 -36.79 24.68 -10.11
C PRO A 434 -37.29 23.64 -11.13
N PRO A 435 -38.54 23.20 -11.00
CA PRO A 435 -39.14 22.32 -12.01
C PRO A 435 -39.32 23.04 -13.35
N PHE A 436 -39.45 22.26 -14.43
CA PHE A 436 -39.85 22.80 -15.72
C PHE A 436 -41.36 23.01 -15.73
N VAL A 437 -41.81 24.25 -15.93
CA VAL A 437 -43.23 24.51 -16.11
C VAL A 437 -43.65 24.07 -17.51
N GLN A 438 -44.52 23.07 -17.58
CA GLN A 438 -45.10 22.59 -18.83
C GLN A 438 -46.59 22.34 -18.64
N ILE A 439 -47.39 22.90 -19.55
CA ILE A 439 -48.81 22.64 -19.64
C ILE A 439 -49.11 22.13 -21.04
N ASP A 440 -49.62 20.91 -21.14
CA ASP A 440 -50.01 20.29 -22.40
C ASP A 440 -51.53 20.13 -22.44
N VAL A 441 -52.12 20.44 -23.59
CA VAL A 441 -53.55 20.24 -23.86
C VAL A 441 -53.69 19.23 -24.98
N PHE A 442 -54.31 18.08 -24.70
CA PHE A 442 -54.47 17.02 -25.70
C PHE A 442 -55.77 16.19 -25.53
N PRO A 443 -56.35 15.71 -26.64
CA PRO A 443 -56.02 16.10 -28.02
C PRO A 443 -56.38 17.58 -28.26
N ASN A 444 -55.70 18.20 -29.21
CA ASN A 444 -56.00 19.56 -29.65
C ASN A 444 -55.67 19.67 -31.15
N PRO A 445 -56.66 19.66 -32.06
CA PRO A 445 -58.11 19.81 -31.83
C PRO A 445 -58.79 18.66 -31.05
N ASN A 446 -59.96 18.93 -30.45
CA ASN A 446 -60.79 17.96 -29.71
C ASN A 446 -62.29 18.09 -30.01
N ASN A 447 -63.09 17.10 -29.66
CA ASN A 447 -64.57 17.10 -29.82
C ASN A 447 -65.32 17.59 -28.55
N GLY A 448 -64.73 18.54 -27.84
CA GLY A 448 -65.21 19.02 -26.55
C GLY A 448 -64.68 18.25 -25.34
N LYS A 449 -63.93 17.16 -25.53
CA LYS A 449 -63.26 16.43 -24.45
C LYS A 449 -61.75 16.48 -24.60
N PHE A 450 -61.05 17.03 -23.63
CA PHE A 450 -59.60 17.12 -23.65
C PHE A 450 -59.00 17.09 -22.24
N ARG A 451 -57.73 16.72 -22.16
CA ARG A 451 -56.96 16.70 -20.92
C ARG A 451 -55.99 17.87 -20.88
N VAL A 452 -55.92 18.53 -19.73
CA VAL A 452 -54.89 19.50 -19.40
C VAL A 452 -53.91 18.81 -18.45
N ARG A 453 -52.69 18.54 -18.93
CA ARG A 453 -51.60 18.04 -18.10
C ARG A 453 -50.79 19.20 -17.56
N ILE A 454 -50.54 19.22 -16.25
CA ILE A 454 -49.87 20.34 -15.57
C ILE A 454 -48.64 19.80 -14.85
N ARG A 455 -47.47 20.31 -15.25
CA ARG A 455 -46.18 19.97 -14.65
C ARG A 455 -45.43 21.22 -14.20
N GLY A 456 -44.71 21.08 -13.10
CA GLY A 456 -43.82 22.11 -12.56
C GLY A 456 -44.47 23.35 -11.96
N ILE A 457 -45.80 23.38 -11.82
CA ILE A 457 -46.49 24.48 -11.13
C ILE A 457 -47.02 24.01 -9.77
N ARG A 458 -46.89 24.87 -8.76
CA ARG A 458 -47.37 24.62 -7.38
C ARG A 458 -48.55 25.50 -7.01
N GLY A 459 -49.37 24.94 -6.12
CA GLY A 459 -50.49 25.64 -5.52
C GLY A 459 -51.74 25.63 -6.39
N PRO A 460 -52.86 26.15 -5.87
CA PRO A 460 -54.10 26.22 -6.62
C PRO A 460 -53.94 27.14 -7.83
N LEU A 461 -54.42 26.65 -8.96
CA LEU A 461 -54.50 27.36 -10.22
C LEU A 461 -55.94 27.70 -10.53
N PHE A 462 -56.12 28.79 -11.25
CA PHE A 462 -57.41 29.22 -11.75
C PHE A 462 -57.33 29.30 -13.27
N MET A 463 -58.13 28.49 -13.95
CA MET A 463 -58.11 28.35 -15.39
C MET A 463 -59.38 28.93 -15.99
N GLN A 464 -59.23 29.64 -17.10
CA GLN A 464 -60.32 30.25 -17.85
C GLN A 464 -60.24 29.82 -19.32
N LEU A 465 -61.39 29.49 -19.90
CA LEU A 465 -61.55 29.38 -21.34
C LEU A 465 -62.25 30.64 -21.84
N ARG A 466 -61.65 31.30 -22.82
CA ARG A 466 -62.14 32.54 -23.42
C ARG A 466 -62.32 32.36 -24.91
N ASP A 467 -63.32 33.02 -25.49
CA ASP A 467 -63.48 33.06 -26.94
C ASP A 467 -62.46 34.01 -27.61
N THR A 468 -62.54 34.16 -28.93
CA THR A 468 -61.68 35.07 -29.70
C THR A 468 -61.91 36.55 -29.40
N TRP A 469 -63.04 36.91 -28.77
CA TRP A 469 -63.35 38.26 -28.29
C TRP A 469 -62.99 38.45 -26.81
N SER A 470 -62.26 37.49 -26.21
CA SER A 470 -61.86 37.49 -24.80
C SER A 470 -63.01 37.37 -23.80
N GLN A 471 -64.22 37.01 -24.26
CA GLN A 471 -65.35 36.73 -23.37
C GLN A 471 -65.09 35.44 -22.60
N LEU A 472 -65.39 35.46 -21.29
CA LEU A 472 -65.23 34.30 -20.43
C LEU A 472 -66.32 33.26 -20.71
N MET A 473 -65.92 32.08 -21.17
CA MET A 473 -66.83 30.97 -21.48
C MET A 473 -66.93 29.99 -20.31
N ARG A 474 -65.79 29.61 -19.73
CA ARG A 474 -65.70 28.70 -18.59
C ARG A 474 -64.57 29.08 -17.66
N GLN A 475 -64.69 28.68 -16.40
CA GLN A 475 -63.62 28.78 -15.42
C GLN A 475 -63.59 27.55 -14.52
N TYR A 476 -62.39 27.20 -14.04
CA TYR A 476 -62.16 26.06 -13.17
C TYR A 476 -61.06 26.38 -12.16
N ASP A 477 -61.21 25.89 -10.94
CA ASP A 477 -60.12 25.75 -9.99
C ASP A 477 -59.42 24.41 -10.24
N ILE A 478 -58.12 24.42 -10.52
CA ILE A 478 -57.34 23.22 -10.82
C ILE A 478 -56.08 23.16 -9.94
N GLN A 479 -55.66 21.96 -9.56
CA GLN A 479 -54.45 21.74 -8.73
C GLN A 479 -53.48 20.72 -9.33
N GLN A 480 -53.97 19.90 -10.26
CA GLN A 480 -53.24 18.84 -10.94
C GLN A 480 -53.87 18.65 -12.34
N ASP A 481 -53.41 17.63 -13.07
CA ASP A 481 -54.04 17.20 -14.32
C ASP A 481 -55.57 17.16 -14.20
N ASN A 482 -56.25 17.72 -15.21
CA ASN A 482 -57.70 17.78 -15.22
C ASN A 482 -58.27 17.38 -16.58
N ASP A 483 -59.26 16.52 -16.57
CA ASP A 483 -60.02 16.13 -17.76
C ASP A 483 -61.23 17.07 -17.87
N LEU A 484 -61.35 17.75 -19.00
CA LEU A 484 -62.39 18.76 -19.23
C LEU A 484 -63.38 18.28 -20.27
N ASN A 485 -64.66 18.53 -19.99
CA ASN A 485 -65.75 18.31 -20.92
C ASN A 485 -66.48 19.64 -21.16
N VAL A 486 -66.35 20.13 -22.39
CA VAL A 486 -66.95 21.35 -22.92
C VAL A 486 -67.73 21.04 -24.20
N SER A 487 -68.24 19.82 -24.37
CA SER A 487 -69.04 19.44 -25.54
C SER A 487 -70.34 20.25 -25.69
N ASP A 488 -70.72 21.04 -24.67
CA ASP A 488 -71.85 21.96 -24.74
C ASP A 488 -71.46 23.38 -25.21
N MET A 489 -70.18 23.63 -25.46
CA MET A 489 -69.69 24.87 -26.10
C MET A 489 -69.71 24.73 -27.63
N PRO A 490 -70.01 25.81 -28.38
CA PRO A 490 -69.92 25.77 -29.84
C PRO A 490 -68.55 25.33 -30.35
N ALA A 491 -68.51 24.61 -31.47
CA ALA A 491 -67.26 24.35 -32.17
C ALA A 491 -66.57 25.67 -32.54
N GLY A 492 -65.27 25.80 -32.27
CA GLY A 492 -64.56 27.06 -32.38
C GLY A 492 -63.17 27.08 -31.77
N THR A 493 -62.50 28.22 -31.90
CA THR A 493 -61.19 28.47 -31.28
C THR A 493 -61.37 29.20 -29.96
N TYR A 494 -60.74 28.69 -28.92
CA TYR A 494 -60.73 29.26 -27.58
C TYR A 494 -59.29 29.51 -27.11
N PHE A 495 -59.12 30.48 -26.21
CA PHE A 495 -57.88 30.71 -25.48
C PHE A 495 -58.05 30.23 -24.04
N MET A 496 -57.22 29.26 -23.66
CA MET A 496 -57.11 28.82 -22.28
C MET A 496 -56.03 29.66 -21.58
N VAL A 497 -56.42 30.36 -20.52
CA VAL A 497 -55.52 31.15 -19.69
C VAL A 497 -55.52 30.56 -18.28
N ILE A 498 -54.35 30.25 -17.76
CA ILE A 498 -54.15 29.69 -16.43
C ILE A 498 -53.45 30.75 -15.58
N TYR A 499 -53.98 30.98 -14.38
CA TYR A 499 -53.50 31.93 -13.40
C TYR A 499 -53.07 31.21 -12.12
N HIS A 500 -52.08 31.75 -11.43
CA HIS A 500 -51.87 31.42 -10.01
C HIS A 500 -53.05 31.98 -9.21
N LYS A 501 -53.84 31.12 -8.54
CA LYS A 501 -55.10 31.52 -7.92
C LYS A 501 -54.94 32.63 -6.89
N GLU A 502 -53.84 32.63 -6.14
CA GLU A 502 -53.60 33.60 -5.06
C GLU A 502 -53.20 34.97 -5.58
N THR A 503 -52.37 35.03 -6.63
CA THR A 503 -51.81 36.29 -7.14
C THR A 503 -52.53 36.81 -8.37
N MET A 504 -53.37 35.97 -8.98
CA MET A 504 -54.01 36.19 -10.29
C MET A 504 -53.01 36.57 -11.40
N LYS A 505 -51.73 36.25 -11.23
CA LYS A 505 -50.72 36.37 -12.29
C LYS A 505 -50.89 35.24 -13.29
N VAL A 506 -50.81 35.55 -14.58
CA VAL A 506 -50.85 34.55 -15.66
C VAL A 506 -49.66 33.60 -15.49
N ALA A 507 -49.97 32.31 -15.35
CA ALA A 507 -48.99 31.23 -15.33
C ALA A 507 -48.74 30.68 -16.75
N TYR A 508 -49.78 30.58 -17.58
CA TYR A 508 -49.69 30.03 -18.93
C TYR A 508 -50.90 30.42 -19.80
N THR A 509 -50.70 30.49 -21.11
CA THR A 509 -51.78 30.71 -22.09
C THR A 509 -51.56 29.80 -23.30
N CYS A 510 -52.62 29.13 -23.77
CA CYS A 510 -52.57 28.40 -25.04
C CYS A 510 -53.90 28.41 -25.80
N LYS A 511 -53.85 28.05 -27.08
CA LYS A 511 -55.02 27.91 -27.94
C LYS A 511 -55.62 26.52 -27.81
N VAL A 512 -56.95 26.42 -27.73
CA VAL A 512 -57.72 25.16 -27.71
C VAL A 512 -58.74 25.19 -28.84
N ILE A 513 -58.77 24.16 -29.68
CA ILE A 513 -59.68 24.07 -30.83
C ILE A 513 -60.71 22.97 -30.54
N VAL A 514 -61.99 23.34 -30.51
CA VAL A 514 -63.14 22.43 -30.38
C VAL A 514 -63.76 22.23 -31.75
N VAL A 515 -63.92 20.99 -32.18
CA VAL A 515 -64.60 20.58 -33.41
C VAL A 515 -65.84 19.75 -33.07
N GLU A 516 -66.74 19.57 -34.04
CA GLU A 516 -67.95 18.73 -33.88
C GLU A 516 -67.64 17.24 -33.69
#